data_AF-A0A914ADB7-F1
#
_entry.id   AF-A0A914ADB7-F1
#
_cell.length_a   1.000
_cell.length_b   1.000
_cell.length_c   1.000
_cell.angle_alpha   90.00
_cell.angle_beta   90.00
_cell.angle_gamma   90.00
#
_symmetry.space_group_name_H-M   'P 1'
#
loop_
_entity.id
_entity.type
_entity.pdbx_description
1 polymer ?
#
loop_
_entity_poly.entity_id
_entity_poly.type
_entity_poly.pdbx_seq_one_letter_code
_entity_poly.pdbx_strand_id
1 'polypeptide(L)'
;MAHKPIEIPAEVHIMRKKDEITRREIQDILKAVSAISNVQRRGTIKMKNLQSQGWTKKSGHENVTAKHLDQWKKIVSQEALRLLPQECMSIFEFCSNAQDAEFLYCHVTPAPRPITVEYKLHVPSVSGKRVVRDFDGALAVLLRTADDTWPGRGAKSPADKDYASVDGSSASSEANSTEPAEPTIRLRLTEVNAQGKGKGKDVPHEDRQLTEIIEGGISSHISALANKNGGSIIIEDADSVCQIVDGRIGEKDQDSIVNCLEECCKKKIWGRERVPPKRGEQWDVCFPIVNQDNILFTIRVYVFYGGVFEEEPVAYTLKQNADDSYEVVRMEFEDWYKAMVKQHEEKEQDYNDTEKRLEEIKAKGSNPHCVSNDNTSSEPHLLPTAEGGSFE
;
A
#
# COMPACT_ATOMS: atom_id res chain seq x y z
N MET A 1 28.93 -21.80 -2.70
CA MET A 1 27.99 -22.95 -2.60
C MET A 1 26.68 -22.52 -3.24
N ALA A 2 26.15 -23.28 -4.20
CA ALA A 2 24.86 -22.93 -4.80
C ALA A 2 23.75 -23.21 -3.78
N HIS A 3 23.01 -22.17 -3.38
CA HIS A 3 21.85 -22.35 -2.50
C HIS A 3 20.79 -23.19 -3.23
N LYS A 4 20.23 -24.18 -2.53
CA LYS A 4 19.09 -24.96 -3.03
C LYS A 4 17.94 -24.00 -3.42
N PRO A 5 17.31 -24.16 -4.60
CA PRO A 5 16.14 -23.38 -4.95
C PRO A 5 15.02 -23.54 -3.92
N ILE A 6 14.29 -22.46 -3.64
CA ILE A 6 13.11 -22.52 -2.77
C ILE A 6 12.00 -23.28 -3.51
N GLU A 7 11.34 -24.23 -2.84
CA GLU A 7 10.19 -24.94 -3.37
C GLU A 7 9.01 -24.79 -2.40
N ILE A 8 7.89 -24.25 -2.89
CA ILE A 8 6.65 -24.08 -2.12
C ILE A 8 5.58 -25.00 -2.70
N PRO A 9 5.05 -25.98 -1.94
CA PRO A 9 3.98 -26.83 -2.42
C PRO A 9 2.65 -26.07 -2.43
N ALA A 10 1.80 -26.37 -3.43
CA ALA A 10 0.42 -25.88 -3.49
C ALA A 10 -0.49 -26.93 -4.14
N GLU A 11 -1.79 -26.78 -3.97
CA GLU A 11 -2.80 -27.68 -4.55
C GLU A 11 -3.78 -26.89 -5.41
N VAL A 12 -4.12 -27.39 -6.60
CA VAL A 12 -4.95 -26.66 -7.58
C VAL A 12 -6.00 -27.54 -8.27
N HIS A 13 -7.11 -26.93 -8.66
CA HIS A 13 -8.22 -27.56 -9.40
C HIS A 13 -8.40 -26.90 -10.77
N ILE A 14 -7.78 -27.49 -11.80
CA ILE A 14 -7.68 -26.89 -13.14
C ILE A 14 -9.02 -26.76 -13.90
N MET A 15 -10.00 -27.65 -13.67
CA MET A 15 -11.28 -27.72 -14.41
C MET A 15 -12.51 -27.25 -13.62
N ARG A 16 -12.36 -26.69 -12.42
CA ARG A 16 -13.53 -26.27 -11.62
C ARG A 16 -14.10 -24.93 -12.13
N LYS A 17 -15.43 -24.75 -12.07
CA LYS A 17 -16.10 -23.52 -12.54
C LYS A 17 -15.60 -22.27 -11.79
N LYS A 18 -15.76 -21.15 -12.51
CA LYS A 18 -14.92 -19.95 -12.53
C LYS A 18 -14.79 -19.13 -11.25
N ASP A 19 -15.73 -19.18 -10.30
CA ASP A 19 -15.87 -18.04 -9.37
C ASP A 19 -15.41 -18.29 -7.91
N GLU A 20 -15.53 -19.51 -7.37
CA GLU A 20 -15.24 -19.75 -5.94
C GLU A 20 -13.90 -20.47 -5.69
N ILE A 21 -13.59 -21.50 -6.49
CA ILE A 21 -12.33 -22.26 -6.32
C ILE A 21 -11.15 -21.50 -6.91
N THR A 22 -11.35 -20.76 -7.99
CA THR A 22 -10.31 -19.93 -8.61
C THR A 22 -9.82 -18.86 -7.64
N ARG A 23 -10.70 -18.20 -6.86
CA ARG A 23 -10.30 -17.09 -6.00
C ARG A 23 -9.34 -17.52 -4.89
N ARG A 24 -9.63 -18.64 -4.21
CA ARG A 24 -8.77 -19.17 -3.14
C ARG A 24 -7.42 -19.62 -3.69
N GLU A 25 -7.42 -20.36 -4.79
CA GLU A 25 -6.17 -20.83 -5.42
C GLU A 25 -5.31 -19.67 -5.92
N ILE A 26 -5.93 -18.65 -6.55
CA ILE A 26 -5.24 -17.43 -6.94
C ILE A 26 -4.63 -16.74 -5.71
N GLN A 27 -5.38 -16.64 -4.61
CA GLN A 27 -4.85 -16.05 -3.37
C GLN A 27 -3.64 -16.82 -2.85
N ASP A 28 -3.70 -18.15 -2.77
CA ASP A 28 -2.59 -18.95 -2.26
C ASP A 28 -1.35 -18.89 -3.19
N ILE A 29 -1.56 -18.87 -4.51
CA ILE A 29 -0.49 -18.63 -5.48
C ILE A 29 0.10 -17.23 -5.30
N LEU A 30 -0.72 -16.19 -5.13
CA LEU A 30 -0.26 -14.82 -4.94
C LEU A 30 0.53 -14.64 -3.63
N LYS A 31 0.12 -15.31 -2.56
CA LYS A 31 0.88 -15.34 -1.29
C LYS A 31 2.27 -15.92 -1.53
N ALA A 32 2.36 -17.05 -2.22
CA ALA A 32 3.62 -17.71 -2.51
C ALA A 32 4.49 -16.88 -3.47
N VAL A 33 3.90 -16.27 -4.51
CA VAL A 33 4.61 -15.34 -5.41
C VAL A 33 5.16 -14.15 -4.62
N SER A 34 4.32 -13.46 -3.84
CA SER A 34 4.74 -12.34 -2.98
C SER A 34 5.88 -12.76 -2.03
N ALA A 35 5.73 -13.91 -1.36
CA ALA A 35 6.72 -14.41 -0.41
C ALA A 35 8.07 -14.74 -1.07
N ILE A 36 8.06 -15.46 -2.19
CA ILE A 36 9.29 -15.80 -2.92
C ILE A 36 9.92 -14.52 -3.49
N SER A 37 9.14 -13.63 -4.09
CA SER A 37 9.67 -12.39 -4.66
C SER A 37 10.25 -11.43 -3.61
N ASN A 38 9.76 -11.49 -2.38
CA ASN A 38 10.25 -10.65 -1.27
C ASN A 38 11.51 -11.19 -0.59
N VAL A 39 11.88 -12.45 -0.83
CA VAL A 39 13.21 -12.95 -0.48
C VAL A 39 14.10 -12.86 -1.71
N GLN A 40 15.34 -12.38 -1.58
CA GLN A 40 16.26 -12.12 -2.71
C GLN A 40 16.80 -13.42 -3.38
N ARG A 41 15.93 -14.42 -3.59
CA ARG A 41 16.22 -15.76 -4.09
C ARG A 41 15.10 -16.25 -5.02
N ARG A 42 15.50 -16.96 -6.09
CA ARG A 42 14.55 -17.62 -6.98
C ARG A 42 13.87 -18.79 -6.26
N GLY A 43 12.60 -19.01 -6.58
CA GLY A 43 11.83 -20.13 -6.06
C GLY A 43 10.90 -20.71 -7.11
N THR A 44 10.28 -21.83 -6.76
CA THR A 44 9.30 -22.52 -7.60
C THR A 44 8.11 -22.92 -6.73
N ILE A 45 6.91 -22.61 -7.20
CA ILE A 45 5.67 -23.12 -6.62
C ILE A 45 5.35 -24.43 -7.33
N LYS A 46 5.38 -25.55 -6.61
CA LYS A 46 5.07 -26.88 -7.13
C LYS A 46 3.61 -27.20 -6.83
N MET A 47 2.76 -27.07 -7.84
CA MET A 47 1.31 -27.19 -7.73
C MET A 47 0.84 -28.60 -8.11
N LYS A 48 0.27 -29.33 -7.16
CA LYS A 48 -0.31 -30.65 -7.39
C LYS A 48 -1.71 -30.50 -7.99
N ASN A 49 -1.95 -31.15 -9.13
CA ASN A 49 -3.27 -31.18 -9.75
C ASN A 49 -4.19 -32.16 -9.01
N LEU A 50 -5.13 -31.67 -8.21
CA LEU A 50 -6.04 -32.53 -7.43
C LEU A 50 -7.06 -33.30 -8.29
N GLN A 51 -7.23 -32.94 -9.56
CA GLN A 51 -8.17 -33.60 -10.46
C GLN A 51 -7.57 -34.84 -11.15
N SER A 52 -6.25 -35.01 -11.12
CA SER A 52 -5.59 -36.22 -11.63
C SER A 52 -5.83 -37.44 -10.73
N GLN A 53 -6.13 -37.23 -9.44
CA GLN A 53 -6.23 -38.27 -8.41
C GLN A 53 -7.63 -38.94 -8.28
N GLY A 54 -8.49 -38.85 -9.31
CA GLY A 54 -9.65 -39.74 -9.44
C GLY A 54 -11.02 -39.19 -9.04
N TRP A 55 -11.17 -37.87 -8.87
CA TRP A 55 -12.50 -37.25 -8.68
C TRP A 55 -13.42 -37.34 -9.91
N THR A 56 -12.87 -37.73 -11.06
CA THR A 56 -13.59 -37.79 -12.35
C THR A 56 -14.12 -39.17 -12.73
N LYS A 57 -13.70 -40.26 -12.06
CA LYS A 57 -14.12 -41.61 -12.46
C LYS A 57 -15.61 -41.92 -12.22
N LYS A 58 -16.32 -41.16 -11.36
CA LYS A 58 -17.74 -41.40 -11.07
C LYS A 58 -18.73 -40.53 -11.86
N SER A 59 -18.28 -39.54 -12.63
CA SER A 59 -19.18 -38.56 -13.25
C SER A 59 -18.88 -38.19 -14.72
N GLY A 60 -18.03 -38.96 -15.41
CA GLY A 60 -17.79 -38.75 -16.84
C GLY A 60 -17.04 -37.46 -17.17
N HIS A 61 -16.33 -36.87 -16.21
CA HIS A 61 -15.48 -35.71 -16.46
C HIS A 61 -14.25 -36.10 -17.28
N GLU A 62 -14.00 -35.35 -18.35
CA GLU A 62 -12.84 -35.48 -19.22
C GLU A 62 -11.51 -35.37 -18.44
N ASN A 63 -10.46 -36.04 -18.91
CA ASN A 63 -9.12 -35.86 -18.36
C ASN A 63 -8.67 -34.39 -18.54
N VAL A 64 -7.85 -33.88 -17.61
CA VAL A 64 -7.22 -32.56 -17.78
C VAL A 64 -6.38 -32.58 -19.06
N THR A 65 -6.70 -31.72 -20.02
CA THR A 65 -5.98 -31.59 -21.30
C THR A 65 -4.99 -30.43 -21.22
N ALA A 66 -4.03 -30.37 -22.15
CA ALA A 66 -3.14 -29.21 -22.30
C ALA A 66 -3.93 -27.90 -22.45
N LYS A 67 -5.06 -27.93 -23.18
CA LYS A 67 -5.95 -26.77 -23.36
C LYS A 67 -6.57 -26.28 -22.04
N HIS A 68 -6.93 -27.21 -21.14
CA HIS A 68 -7.45 -26.86 -19.81
C HIS A 68 -6.37 -26.16 -18.97
N LEU A 69 -5.14 -26.68 -19.02
CA LEU A 69 -4.00 -26.06 -18.33
C LEU A 69 -3.71 -24.65 -18.86
N ASP A 70 -3.66 -24.47 -20.18
CA ASP A 70 -3.38 -23.16 -20.79
C ASP A 70 -4.47 -22.14 -20.44
N GLN A 71 -5.73 -22.55 -20.43
CA GLN A 71 -6.84 -21.70 -20.01
C GLN A 71 -6.73 -21.32 -18.53
N TRP A 72 -6.41 -22.27 -17.65
CA TRP A 72 -6.22 -22.01 -16.23
C TRP A 72 -5.04 -21.07 -15.99
N LYS A 73 -3.88 -21.32 -16.63
CA LYS A 73 -2.70 -20.44 -16.56
C LYS A 73 -3.06 -19.02 -16.97
N LYS A 74 -3.78 -18.85 -18.08
CA LYS A 74 -4.23 -17.54 -18.55
C LYS A 74 -5.12 -16.83 -17.53
N ILE A 75 -6.08 -17.52 -16.92
CA ILE A 75 -6.97 -16.94 -15.90
C ILE A 75 -6.16 -16.53 -14.66
N VAL A 76 -5.34 -17.42 -14.12
CA VAL A 76 -4.54 -17.16 -12.92
C VAL A 76 -3.54 -16.05 -13.17
N SER A 77 -2.82 -16.05 -14.29
CA SER A 77 -1.94 -14.95 -14.67
C SER A 77 -2.71 -13.64 -14.76
N GLN A 78 -3.84 -13.59 -15.46
CA GLN A 78 -4.63 -12.36 -15.57
C GLN A 78 -5.07 -11.82 -14.21
N GLU A 79 -5.60 -12.68 -13.33
CA GLU A 79 -6.04 -12.25 -12.00
C GLU A 79 -4.87 -11.88 -11.08
N ALA A 80 -3.75 -12.60 -11.16
CA ALA A 80 -2.54 -12.26 -10.42
C ALA A 80 -2.02 -10.88 -10.84
N LEU A 81 -2.01 -10.59 -12.14
CA LEU A 81 -1.57 -9.30 -12.69
C LEU A 81 -2.54 -8.14 -12.39
N ARG A 82 -3.80 -8.42 -12.05
CA ARG A 82 -4.72 -7.39 -11.54
C ARG A 82 -4.43 -6.99 -10.10
N LEU A 83 -3.86 -7.92 -9.33
CA LEU A 83 -3.60 -7.76 -7.90
C LEU A 83 -2.15 -7.34 -7.63
N LEU A 84 -1.23 -7.65 -8.55
CA LEU A 84 0.15 -7.23 -8.49
C LEU A 84 0.36 -5.89 -9.22
N PRO A 85 1.37 -5.09 -8.82
CA PRO A 85 1.77 -3.91 -9.58
C PRO A 85 2.14 -4.26 -11.04
N GLN A 86 1.85 -3.38 -12.00
CA GLN A 86 2.14 -3.63 -13.42
C GLN A 86 3.62 -3.91 -13.72
N GLU A 87 4.53 -3.45 -12.87
CA GLU A 87 5.97 -3.71 -12.99
C GLU A 87 6.34 -5.17 -12.70
N CYS A 88 5.42 -5.96 -12.13
CA CYS A 88 5.63 -7.35 -11.73
C CYS A 88 5.34 -8.38 -12.84
N MET A 89 5.10 -7.96 -14.08
CA MET A 89 4.65 -8.88 -15.15
C MET A 89 5.64 -10.02 -15.47
N SER A 90 6.93 -9.82 -15.19
CA SER A 90 7.99 -10.79 -15.47
C SER A 90 8.44 -11.58 -14.23
N ILE A 91 7.82 -11.38 -13.05
CA ILE A 91 8.33 -12.01 -11.83
C ILE A 91 7.99 -13.50 -11.77
N PHE A 92 6.97 -13.97 -12.49
CA PHE A 92 6.55 -15.36 -12.45
C PHE A 92 6.23 -15.95 -13.83
N GLU A 93 6.48 -17.24 -14.00
CA GLU A 93 6.23 -17.97 -15.23
C GLU A 93 5.70 -19.39 -14.96
N PHE A 94 4.61 -19.77 -15.63
CA PHE A 94 3.98 -21.08 -15.48
C PHE A 94 4.53 -22.11 -16.49
N CYS A 95 5.21 -23.13 -15.98
CA CYS A 95 5.80 -24.20 -16.77
C CYS A 95 5.13 -25.55 -16.47
N SER A 96 5.10 -26.43 -17.46
CA SER A 96 4.68 -27.83 -17.32
C SER A 96 5.84 -28.74 -17.68
N ASN A 97 6.08 -29.77 -16.87
CA ASN A 97 7.09 -30.78 -17.17
C ASN A 97 6.40 -32.00 -17.80
N ALA A 98 6.80 -32.39 -19.02
CA ALA A 98 6.24 -33.56 -19.69
C ALA A 98 6.49 -34.87 -18.94
N GLN A 99 7.55 -34.93 -18.13
CA GLN A 99 7.88 -36.09 -17.31
C GLN A 99 7.10 -36.14 -15.99
N ASP A 100 6.46 -35.02 -15.60
CA ASP A 100 5.72 -34.91 -14.35
C ASP A 100 4.30 -34.36 -14.60
N ALA A 101 3.44 -35.20 -15.17
CA ALA A 101 2.06 -34.84 -15.52
C ALA A 101 1.16 -34.57 -14.31
N GLU A 102 1.60 -34.91 -13.09
CA GLU A 102 0.85 -34.66 -11.86
C GLU A 102 0.99 -33.22 -11.38
N PHE A 103 2.08 -32.55 -11.74
CA PHE A 103 2.43 -31.23 -11.22
C PHE A 103 2.50 -30.15 -12.29
N LEU A 104 2.11 -28.94 -11.87
CA LEU A 104 2.39 -27.70 -12.57
C LEU A 104 3.42 -26.90 -11.77
N TYR A 105 4.28 -26.16 -12.46
CA TYR A 105 5.30 -25.34 -11.82
C TYR A 105 5.05 -23.87 -12.11
N CYS A 106 5.27 -23.02 -11.12
CA CYS A 106 5.36 -21.57 -11.29
C CYS A 106 6.75 -21.13 -10.81
N HIS A 107 7.62 -20.76 -11.72
CA HIS A 107 8.93 -20.20 -11.36
C HIS A 107 8.74 -18.76 -10.97
N VAL A 108 9.32 -18.35 -9.84
CA VAL A 108 9.23 -16.99 -9.32
C VAL A 108 10.63 -16.42 -9.14
N THR A 109 10.83 -15.22 -9.65
CA THR A 109 12.07 -14.45 -9.53
C THR A 109 11.95 -13.39 -8.44
N PRO A 110 13.08 -13.04 -7.78
CA PRO A 110 13.11 -11.94 -6.83
C PRO A 110 12.61 -10.66 -7.47
N ALA A 111 11.78 -9.93 -6.75
CA ALA A 111 11.38 -8.60 -7.19
C ALA A 111 12.47 -7.59 -6.82
N PRO A 112 12.68 -6.55 -7.65
CA PRO A 112 13.58 -5.47 -7.29
C PRO A 112 13.03 -4.64 -6.12
N ARG A 113 11.72 -4.70 -5.85
CA ARG A 113 11.02 -3.98 -4.78
C ARG A 113 10.12 -4.94 -4.00
N PRO A 114 9.82 -4.67 -2.72
CA PRO A 114 8.83 -5.45 -1.97
C PRO A 114 7.47 -5.47 -2.68
N ILE A 115 6.96 -6.66 -2.92
CA ILE A 115 5.62 -6.89 -3.42
C ILE A 115 4.64 -6.85 -2.27
N THR A 116 3.77 -5.85 -2.31
CA THR A 116 2.64 -5.67 -1.40
C THR A 116 1.35 -5.90 -2.18
N VAL A 117 0.55 -6.86 -1.74
CA VAL A 117 -0.75 -7.19 -2.37
C VAL A 117 -1.77 -6.08 -2.09
N GLU A 118 -1.81 -5.58 -0.86
CA GLU A 118 -2.64 -4.44 -0.47
C GLU A 118 -1.90 -3.55 0.52
N TYR A 119 -1.72 -2.28 0.19
CA TYR A 119 -1.02 -1.34 1.08
C TYR A 119 -1.85 -0.93 2.29
N LYS A 120 -3.19 -1.11 2.27
CA LYS A 120 -4.12 -0.61 3.31
C LYS A 120 -3.96 0.88 3.62
N LEU A 121 -3.55 1.65 2.62
CA LEU A 121 -3.21 3.06 2.70
C LEU A 121 -4.12 3.87 1.78
N HIS A 122 -4.64 4.98 2.28
CA HIS A 122 -5.51 5.88 1.54
C HIS A 122 -4.88 7.26 1.43
N VAL A 123 -5.16 7.97 0.33
CA VAL A 123 -4.83 9.39 0.17
C VAL A 123 -6.03 10.13 -0.41
N PRO A 124 -6.17 11.45 -0.17
CA PRO A 124 -7.28 12.22 -0.70
C PRO A 124 -7.16 12.33 -2.22
N SER A 125 -8.30 12.31 -2.90
CA SER A 125 -8.46 12.50 -4.34
C SER A 125 -9.51 13.58 -4.61
N VAL A 126 -9.57 14.07 -5.85
CA VAL A 126 -10.55 15.11 -6.25
C VAL A 126 -12.00 14.68 -6.00
N SER A 127 -12.27 13.37 -6.12
CA SER A 127 -13.60 12.77 -5.89
C SER A 127 -13.75 12.13 -4.51
N GLY A 128 -12.86 12.39 -3.55
CA GLY A 128 -12.92 11.86 -2.20
C GLY A 128 -11.61 11.24 -1.73
N LYS A 129 -11.54 9.90 -1.73
CA LYS A 129 -10.34 9.14 -1.35
C LYS A 129 -9.96 8.15 -2.45
N ARG A 130 -8.67 7.84 -2.56
CA ARG A 130 -8.17 6.73 -3.38
C ARG A 130 -7.31 5.80 -2.55
N VAL A 131 -7.42 4.51 -2.84
CA VAL A 131 -6.50 3.49 -2.29
C VAL A 131 -5.16 3.63 -3.00
N VAL A 132 -4.07 3.61 -2.25
CA VAL A 132 -2.71 3.53 -2.80
C VAL A 132 -2.44 2.09 -3.24
N ARG A 133 -2.07 1.90 -4.51
CA ARG A 133 -1.92 0.58 -5.14
C ARG A 133 -0.51 0.31 -5.67
N ASP A 134 0.35 1.29 -5.57
CA ASP A 134 1.68 1.29 -6.17
C ASP A 134 2.74 1.61 -5.11
N PHE A 135 3.96 1.11 -5.36
CA PHE A 135 5.08 1.24 -4.45
C PHE A 135 5.47 2.70 -4.23
N ASP A 136 5.57 3.49 -5.31
CA ASP A 136 6.06 4.87 -5.23
C ASP A 136 5.08 5.75 -4.43
N GLY A 137 3.77 5.58 -4.63
CA GLY A 137 2.75 6.26 -3.85
C GLY A 137 2.75 5.89 -2.37
N ALA A 138 3.02 4.63 -2.04
CA ALA A 138 3.13 4.20 -0.64
C ALA A 138 4.41 4.74 -0.01
N LEU A 139 5.54 4.62 -0.71
CA LEU A 139 6.83 5.12 -0.26
C LEU A 139 6.81 6.64 -0.05
N ALA A 140 6.19 7.40 -0.96
CA ALA A 140 6.05 8.85 -0.83
C ALA A 140 5.31 9.26 0.45
N VAL A 141 4.37 8.45 0.95
CA VAL A 141 3.69 8.70 2.24
C VAL A 141 4.59 8.29 3.41
N LEU A 142 5.30 7.16 3.30
CA LEU A 142 6.20 6.65 4.34
C LEU A 142 7.39 7.58 4.62
N LEU A 143 7.92 8.23 3.58
CA LEU A 143 9.09 9.11 3.66
C LEU A 143 8.76 10.52 4.15
N ARG A 144 7.49 10.85 4.36
CA ARG A 144 7.11 12.16 4.88
C ARG A 144 7.68 12.37 6.27
N THR A 145 8.35 13.48 6.45
CA THR A 145 8.93 13.91 7.72
C THR A 145 7.96 14.80 8.50
N ALA A 146 8.21 15.00 9.79
CA ALA A 146 7.43 15.94 10.59
C ALA A 146 7.47 17.36 10.02
N ASP A 147 8.60 17.76 9.43
CA ASP A 147 8.79 19.09 8.83
C ASP A 147 7.90 19.29 7.60
N ASP A 148 7.64 18.23 6.81
CA ASP A 148 6.69 18.25 5.68
C ASP A 148 5.23 18.37 6.12
N THR A 149 4.95 18.05 7.38
CA THR A 149 3.59 18.01 7.95
C THR A 149 3.25 19.24 8.76
N TRP A 150 4.18 20.17 8.96
CA TRP A 150 3.94 21.35 9.79
C TRP A 150 3.68 22.60 8.92
N PRO A 151 2.44 22.88 8.50
CA PRO A 151 2.11 24.19 7.98
C PRO A 151 2.11 25.15 9.18
N GLY A 152 3.23 25.85 9.40
CA GLY A 152 3.28 27.07 10.21
C GLY A 152 2.69 26.96 11.63
N ARG A 153 3.60 26.91 12.60
CA ARG A 153 3.44 27.39 13.99
C ARG A 153 2.39 28.53 14.10
N GLY A 154 1.11 28.22 14.32
CA GLY A 154 0.06 29.23 14.21
C GLY A 154 -1.39 28.77 14.32
N ALA A 155 -1.72 27.50 14.04
CA ALA A 155 -3.04 26.96 14.37
C ALA A 155 -3.15 26.72 15.88
N LYS A 156 -3.25 27.80 16.66
CA LYS A 156 -3.86 27.72 18.00
C LYS A 156 -5.19 26.99 17.81
N SER A 157 -5.41 25.94 18.60
CA SER A 157 -6.70 25.27 18.68
C SER A 157 -7.81 26.34 18.75
N PRO A 158 -8.80 26.33 17.84
CA PRO A 158 -9.96 27.21 17.96
C PRO A 158 -10.78 26.96 19.23
N ALA A 159 -10.46 25.93 20.02
CA ALA A 159 -11.13 25.61 21.27
C ALA A 159 -10.99 26.69 22.38
N ASP A 160 -10.11 27.68 22.21
CA ASP A 160 -9.98 28.81 23.14
C ASP A 160 -10.57 30.14 22.60
N LYS A 161 -11.28 30.13 21.47
CA LYS A 161 -12.06 31.30 21.07
C LYS A 161 -13.49 31.13 21.57
N ASP A 162 -13.69 31.57 22.81
CA ASP A 162 -14.98 31.94 23.35
C ASP A 162 -15.79 32.68 22.27
N TYR A 163 -16.97 32.14 21.97
CA TYR A 163 -18.04 32.83 21.26
C TYR A 163 -18.55 33.98 22.14
N ALA A 164 -17.76 35.03 22.27
CA ALA A 164 -18.17 36.30 22.85
C ALA A 164 -18.04 37.38 21.77
N SER A 165 -19.16 38.10 21.59
CA SER A 165 -19.39 39.25 20.72
C SER A 165 -18.17 40.11 20.41
N VAL A 166 -18.19 40.79 19.25
CA VAL A 166 -18.18 42.26 19.19
C VAL A 166 -18.28 42.77 17.74
N ASP A 167 -19.11 43.81 17.61
CA ASP A 167 -19.23 44.76 16.50
C ASP A 167 -17.90 45.35 16.02
N GLY A 168 -17.88 45.79 14.76
CA GLY A 168 -17.17 47.03 14.39
C GLY A 168 -15.78 46.88 13.79
N SER A 169 -15.75 46.93 12.44
CA SER A 169 -14.81 47.67 11.59
C SER A 169 -13.35 47.84 12.04
N SER A 170 -12.42 47.30 11.25
CA SER A 170 -11.38 48.10 10.57
C SER A 170 -10.63 47.27 9.53
N ALA A 171 -10.53 47.84 8.33
CA ALA A 171 -9.81 47.30 7.18
C ALA A 171 -8.30 47.51 7.31
N SER A 172 -7.49 46.54 6.84
CA SER A 172 -6.37 46.74 5.90
C SER A 172 -5.45 45.52 5.82
N SER A 173 -4.90 45.32 4.62
CA SER A 173 -3.89 44.34 4.17
C SER A 173 -4.41 43.04 3.54
N GLU A 174 -4.90 43.16 2.31
CA GLU A 174 -5.00 42.04 1.35
C GLU A 174 -3.59 41.63 0.90
N ALA A 175 -2.99 40.69 1.62
CA ALA A 175 -2.04 39.76 1.03
C ALA A 175 -2.86 38.57 0.53
N ASN A 176 -2.96 38.40 -0.79
CA ASN A 176 -3.54 37.21 -1.42
C ASN A 176 -2.61 36.00 -1.20
N SER A 177 -2.45 35.58 0.06
CA SER A 177 -2.14 34.19 0.37
C SER A 177 -3.47 33.45 0.30
N THR A 178 -3.81 32.95 -0.90
CA THR A 178 -4.88 31.96 -1.05
C THR A 178 -4.38 30.70 -0.37
N GLU A 179 -4.45 30.64 0.96
CA GLU A 179 -4.21 29.41 1.69
C GLU A 179 -5.13 28.34 1.09
N PRO A 180 -4.58 27.19 0.68
CA PRO A 180 -5.40 26.14 0.12
C PRO A 180 -6.43 25.75 1.17
N ALA A 181 -7.72 25.93 0.84
CA ALA A 181 -8.81 25.59 1.75
C ALA A 181 -8.62 24.18 2.30
N GLU A 182 -8.76 24.03 3.63
CA GLU A 182 -8.60 22.73 4.29
C GLU A 182 -9.52 21.69 3.61
N PRO A 183 -9.01 20.47 3.29
CA PRO A 183 -9.82 19.46 2.65
C PRO A 183 -11.04 19.14 3.52
N THR A 184 -12.23 19.30 2.96
CA THR A 184 -13.49 19.04 3.67
C THR A 184 -14.27 17.95 2.94
N ILE A 185 -14.56 16.86 3.66
CA ILE A 185 -15.36 15.73 3.17
C ILE A 185 -16.72 15.81 3.86
N ARG A 186 -17.80 15.86 3.09
CA ARG A 186 -19.17 15.80 3.61
C ARG A 186 -19.73 14.40 3.39
N LEU A 187 -20.25 13.78 4.44
CA LEU A 187 -20.88 12.47 4.38
C LEU A 187 -22.30 12.58 4.94
N ARG A 188 -23.27 12.05 4.19
CA ARG A 188 -24.64 11.92 4.68
C ARG A 188 -24.78 10.63 5.47
N LEU A 189 -25.47 10.68 6.61
CA LEU A 189 -25.67 9.51 7.48
C LEU A 189 -26.21 8.28 6.72
N THR A 190 -27.10 8.50 5.75
CA THR A 190 -27.68 7.43 4.92
C THR A 190 -26.73 6.83 3.88
N GLU A 191 -25.78 7.60 3.36
CA GLU A 191 -24.74 7.09 2.44
C GLU A 191 -23.76 6.18 3.17
N VAL A 192 -23.49 6.48 4.44
CA VAL A 192 -22.57 5.68 5.24
C VAL A 192 -23.20 4.32 5.63
N ASN A 193 -24.49 4.30 5.96
CA ASN A 193 -25.23 3.07 6.23
C ASN A 193 -25.26 2.10 5.03
N ALA A 194 -25.19 2.59 3.80
CA ALA A 194 -25.16 1.74 2.61
C ALA A 194 -23.83 0.98 2.44
N GLN A 195 -22.73 1.51 2.99
CA GLN A 195 -21.39 0.90 2.89
C GLN A 195 -21.13 -0.18 3.96
N GLY A 196 -21.85 -0.15 5.08
CA GLY A 196 -21.62 -0.99 6.27
C GLY A 196 -22.37 -2.33 6.35
N LYS A 197 -23.04 -2.82 5.29
CA LYS A 197 -23.90 -4.04 5.36
C LYS A 197 -23.10 -5.34 5.60
N GLY A 198 -22.71 -5.58 6.84
CA GLY A 198 -22.19 -6.83 7.40
C GLY A 198 -23.22 -7.52 8.31
N LYS A 199 -23.34 -8.85 8.20
CA LYS A 199 -24.32 -9.69 8.92
C LYS A 199 -23.97 -9.82 10.41
N GLY A 200 -24.62 -9.06 11.29
CA GLY A 200 -24.61 -9.27 12.75
C GLY A 200 -26.03 -9.39 13.35
N LYS A 201 -26.20 -10.15 14.43
CA LYS A 201 -27.46 -10.36 15.18
C LYS A 201 -27.46 -9.59 16.52
N ASP A 202 -28.67 -9.18 16.94
CA ASP A 202 -29.11 -8.88 18.32
C ASP A 202 -28.34 -7.82 19.15
N VAL A 203 -28.27 -6.57 18.65
CA VAL A 203 -27.89 -5.35 19.42
C VAL A 203 -28.97 -4.29 19.16
N PRO A 204 -29.33 -3.41 20.13
CA PRO A 204 -30.32 -2.34 19.93
C PRO A 204 -30.04 -1.53 18.66
N HIS A 205 -31.12 -1.23 17.93
CA HIS A 205 -31.09 -0.81 16.52
C HIS A 205 -30.41 0.54 16.26
N GLU A 206 -30.31 1.44 17.25
CA GLU A 206 -29.78 2.80 17.10
C GLU A 206 -28.26 2.88 17.35
N ASP A 207 -27.77 2.32 18.47
CA ASP A 207 -26.32 2.26 18.80
C ASP A 207 -25.51 1.53 17.71
N ARG A 208 -26.14 0.58 17.04
CA ARG A 208 -25.54 -0.20 15.97
C ARG A 208 -25.31 0.59 14.68
N GLN A 209 -26.25 1.47 14.31
CA GLN A 209 -26.12 2.25 13.07
C GLN A 209 -24.96 3.22 13.15
N LEU A 210 -24.82 3.93 14.26
CA LEU A 210 -23.75 4.91 14.42
C LEU A 210 -22.35 4.26 14.47
N THR A 211 -22.24 3.10 15.12
CA THR A 211 -21.00 2.32 15.12
C THR A 211 -20.65 1.83 13.72
N GLU A 212 -21.61 1.25 12.99
CA GLU A 212 -21.42 0.78 11.60
C GLU A 212 -21.03 1.94 10.67
N ILE A 213 -21.53 3.15 10.92
CA ILE A 213 -21.20 4.36 10.17
C ILE A 213 -19.74 4.75 10.36
N ILE A 214 -19.30 4.82 11.62
CA ILE A 214 -17.93 5.21 11.97
C ILE A 214 -16.94 4.15 11.48
N GLU A 215 -17.24 2.87 11.67
CA GLU A 215 -16.36 1.77 11.26
C GLU A 215 -16.30 1.60 9.74
N GLY A 216 -17.41 1.74 9.02
CA GLY A 216 -17.48 1.46 7.58
C GLY A 216 -17.09 2.64 6.67
N GLY A 217 -17.57 3.86 6.97
CA GLY A 217 -17.36 5.01 6.09
C GLY A 217 -16.18 5.89 6.46
N ILE A 218 -16.07 6.21 7.75
CA ILE A 218 -15.18 7.25 8.27
C ILE A 218 -13.73 6.75 8.37
N SER A 219 -13.55 5.48 8.75
CA SER A 219 -12.25 4.81 8.94
C SER A 219 -11.21 5.14 7.86
N SER A 220 -11.56 4.94 6.58
CA SER A 220 -10.63 5.15 5.46
C SER A 220 -10.51 6.62 5.06
N HIS A 221 -11.46 7.49 5.42
CA HIS A 221 -11.30 8.94 5.27
C HIS A 221 -10.30 9.53 6.26
N ILE A 222 -10.27 9.01 7.50
CA ILE A 222 -9.25 9.40 8.50
C ILE A 222 -7.85 9.07 7.97
N SER A 223 -7.64 7.85 7.48
CA SER A 223 -6.37 7.45 6.83
C SER A 223 -6.04 8.40 5.67
N ALA A 224 -7.00 8.66 4.77
CA ALA A 224 -6.78 9.55 3.63
C ALA A 224 -6.33 10.95 4.05
N LEU A 225 -7.07 11.61 4.94
CA LEU A 225 -6.78 12.99 5.35
C LEU A 225 -5.43 13.08 6.09
N ALA A 226 -5.16 12.16 7.02
CA ALA A 226 -3.91 12.13 7.76
C ALA A 226 -2.68 11.95 6.84
N ASN A 227 -2.82 11.18 5.76
CA ASN A 227 -1.74 10.91 4.79
C ASN A 227 -1.44 12.05 3.81
N LYS A 228 -2.12 13.19 3.90
CA LYS A 228 -1.85 14.36 3.04
C LYS A 228 -1.79 15.66 3.82
N ASN A 229 -2.88 16.43 3.92
CA ASN A 229 -2.87 17.77 4.51
C ASN A 229 -3.76 17.88 5.75
N GLY A 230 -4.18 16.75 6.33
CA GLY A 230 -5.28 16.74 7.29
C GLY A 230 -6.58 17.18 6.63
N GLY A 231 -7.54 17.62 7.44
CA GLY A 231 -8.80 18.17 6.97
C GLY A 231 -9.95 17.89 7.93
N SER A 232 -11.16 18.06 7.43
CA SER A 232 -12.39 17.86 8.21
C SER A 232 -13.34 16.89 7.52
N ILE A 233 -14.00 16.04 8.30
CA ILE A 233 -15.09 15.17 7.87
C ILE A 233 -16.36 15.69 8.56
N ILE A 234 -17.29 16.21 7.78
CA ILE A 234 -18.58 16.73 8.23
C ILE A 234 -19.62 15.62 8.06
N ILE A 235 -20.30 15.26 9.15
CA ILE A 235 -21.39 14.30 9.13
C ILE A 235 -22.72 15.05 9.16
N GLU A 236 -23.55 14.83 8.14
CA GLU A 236 -24.84 15.49 7.95
C GLU A 236 -26.00 14.50 8.16
N ASP A 237 -27.05 14.95 8.83
CA ASP A 237 -28.32 14.23 8.96
C ASP A 237 -29.36 14.75 7.97
N ALA A 238 -29.26 14.29 6.72
CA ALA A 238 -30.19 14.68 5.68
C ALA A 238 -31.62 14.17 5.91
N ASP A 239 -31.77 13.05 6.64
CA ASP A 239 -33.01 12.30 6.76
C ASP A 239 -33.64 12.37 8.17
N SER A 240 -33.09 13.23 9.04
CA SER A 240 -33.54 13.43 10.43
C SER A 240 -33.59 12.12 11.22
N VAL A 241 -32.58 11.28 11.04
CA VAL A 241 -32.45 9.97 11.70
C VAL A 241 -32.07 10.13 13.17
N CYS A 242 -31.26 11.14 13.51
CA CYS A 242 -30.82 11.39 14.86
C CYS A 242 -31.84 12.23 15.64
N GLN A 243 -32.13 11.85 16.88
CA GLN A 243 -32.96 12.65 17.77
C GLN A 243 -32.15 13.82 18.31
N ILE A 244 -32.39 15.01 17.76
CA ILE A 244 -31.74 16.25 18.19
C ILE A 244 -32.64 16.97 19.19
N VAL A 245 -32.15 17.23 20.39
CA VAL A 245 -32.87 17.96 21.45
C VAL A 245 -32.26 19.35 21.59
N ASP A 246 -33.07 20.40 21.49
CA ASP A 246 -32.64 21.80 21.54
C ASP A 246 -31.51 22.16 20.56
N GLY A 247 -31.55 21.57 19.36
CA GLY A 247 -30.51 21.75 18.35
C GLY A 247 -29.17 21.13 18.74
N ARG A 248 -29.13 20.16 19.67
CA ARG A 248 -27.90 19.48 20.09
C ARG A 248 -28.08 17.97 20.08
N ILE A 249 -26.98 17.27 19.81
CA ILE A 249 -26.86 15.84 20.09
C ILE A 249 -26.77 15.65 21.60
N GLY A 250 -27.51 14.70 22.16
CA GLY A 250 -27.48 14.41 23.59
C GLY A 250 -26.08 13.98 24.05
N GLU A 251 -25.69 14.32 25.29
CA GLU A 251 -24.35 14.03 25.82
C GLU A 251 -23.97 12.55 25.72
N LYS A 252 -24.93 11.65 26.01
CA LYS A 252 -24.72 10.20 25.89
C LYS A 252 -24.34 9.77 24.46
N ASP A 253 -24.95 10.37 23.45
CA ASP A 253 -24.67 10.06 22.04
C ASP A 253 -23.34 10.66 21.61
N GLN A 254 -23.00 11.87 22.09
CA GLN A 254 -21.68 12.47 21.90
C GLN A 254 -20.57 11.57 22.47
N ASP A 255 -20.73 11.10 23.71
CA ASP A 255 -19.78 10.16 24.34
C ASP A 255 -19.65 8.86 23.53
N SER A 256 -20.78 8.34 23.03
CA SER A 256 -20.78 7.14 22.19
C SER A 256 -20.05 7.35 20.86
N ILE A 257 -20.25 8.50 20.21
CA ILE A 257 -19.52 8.92 19.00
C ILE A 257 -18.02 9.03 19.29
N VAL A 258 -17.64 9.72 20.36
CA VAL A 258 -16.24 9.88 20.77
C VAL A 258 -15.58 8.52 20.99
N ASN A 259 -16.22 7.63 21.76
CA ASN A 259 -15.69 6.30 22.04
C ASN A 259 -15.52 5.48 20.75
N CYS A 260 -16.49 5.52 19.84
CA CYS A 260 -16.40 4.82 18.55
C CYS A 260 -15.26 5.37 17.68
N LEU A 261 -15.09 6.70 17.64
CA LEU A 261 -13.98 7.33 16.91
C LEU A 261 -12.63 6.99 17.52
N GLU A 262 -12.54 6.96 18.84
CA GLU A 262 -11.33 6.58 19.55
C GLU A 262 -10.92 5.14 19.23
N GLU A 263 -11.85 4.19 19.29
CA GLU A 263 -11.60 2.80 18.91
C GLU A 263 -11.27 2.66 17.43
N CYS A 264 -11.94 3.41 16.54
CA CYS A 264 -11.63 3.45 15.11
C CYS A 264 -10.20 3.95 14.85
N CYS A 265 -9.77 5.00 15.54
CA CYS A 265 -8.40 5.52 15.45
C CYS A 265 -7.38 4.54 16.03
N LYS A 266 -7.65 3.92 17.19
CA LYS A 266 -6.74 2.95 17.84
C LYS A 266 -6.47 1.70 16.99
N LYS A 267 -7.44 1.25 16.19
CA LYS A 267 -7.28 0.09 15.28
C LYS A 267 -6.29 0.36 14.14
N LYS A 268 -5.96 1.62 13.86
CA LYS A 268 -5.05 2.03 12.78
C LYS A 268 -3.60 1.98 13.21
N ILE A 269 -2.72 1.95 12.20
CA ILE A 269 -1.28 2.07 12.41
C ILE A 269 -0.88 3.50 12.10
N TRP A 270 -0.44 4.23 13.12
CA TRP A 270 0.00 5.61 13.02
C TRP A 270 1.52 5.68 13.00
N GLY A 271 2.07 5.85 11.80
CA GLY A 271 3.49 5.93 11.54
C GLY A 271 4.25 4.64 11.80
N ARG A 272 5.57 4.71 11.64
CA ARG A 272 6.49 3.60 11.85
C ARG A 272 6.44 3.05 13.28
N GLU A 273 6.33 3.93 14.27
CA GLU A 273 6.43 3.58 15.69
C GLU A 273 5.10 3.13 16.31
N ARG A 274 4.05 2.97 15.49
CA ARG A 274 2.69 2.65 15.95
C ARG A 274 2.24 3.58 17.08
N VAL A 275 2.44 4.88 16.88
CA VAL A 275 2.16 5.90 17.89
C VAL A 275 0.68 5.81 18.28
N PRO A 276 0.32 5.64 19.57
CA PRO A 276 -1.08 5.62 19.95
C PRO A 276 -1.74 6.97 19.59
N PRO A 277 -2.83 6.98 18.82
CA PRO A 277 -3.49 8.23 18.45
C PRO A 277 -4.13 8.86 19.67
N LYS A 278 -3.99 10.17 19.81
CA LYS A 278 -4.57 10.97 20.87
C LYS A 278 -5.54 11.99 20.30
N ARG A 279 -6.67 12.12 20.97
CA ARG A 279 -7.64 13.17 20.69
C ARG A 279 -7.02 14.54 21.01
N GLY A 280 -7.31 15.54 20.17
CA GLY A 280 -6.75 16.89 20.24
C GLY A 280 -5.36 17.04 19.59
N GLU A 281 -4.68 15.94 19.26
CA GLU A 281 -3.39 15.95 18.57
C GLU A 281 -3.49 15.37 17.15
N GLN A 282 -3.91 14.11 17.01
CA GLN A 282 -3.99 13.43 15.70
C GLN A 282 -5.39 13.48 15.09
N TRP A 283 -6.41 13.59 15.94
CA TRP A 283 -7.79 13.77 15.53
C TRP A 283 -8.56 14.51 16.62
N ASP A 284 -9.67 15.16 16.27
CA ASP A 284 -10.62 15.71 17.23
C ASP A 284 -12.04 15.66 16.67
N VAL A 285 -13.04 15.87 17.53
CA VAL A 285 -14.45 15.93 17.15
C VAL A 285 -15.14 17.10 17.82
N CYS A 286 -15.87 17.86 17.00
CA CYS A 286 -16.68 19.00 17.41
C CYS A 286 -18.16 18.69 17.17
N PHE A 287 -18.99 18.97 18.18
CA PHE A 287 -20.44 18.86 18.13
C PHE A 287 -21.04 20.27 18.05
N PRO A 288 -21.32 20.80 16.84
CA PRO A 288 -21.92 22.12 16.72
C PRO A 288 -23.34 22.13 17.28
N ILE A 289 -23.83 23.32 17.62
CA ILE A 289 -25.28 23.52 17.76
C ILE A 289 -25.85 23.41 16.35
N VAL A 290 -26.68 22.38 16.14
CA VAL A 290 -27.30 22.06 14.87
C VAL A 290 -28.24 23.20 14.48
N ASN A 291 -27.78 24.01 13.53
CA ASN A 291 -28.58 25.01 12.84
C ASN A 291 -29.09 24.43 11.50
N GLN A 292 -29.68 25.27 10.63
CA GLN A 292 -30.32 24.93 9.35
C GLN A 292 -29.52 24.01 8.39
N ASP A 293 -28.22 23.80 8.61
CA ASP A 293 -27.31 23.01 7.77
C ASP A 293 -27.30 21.50 8.09
N ASN A 294 -28.09 21.04 9.08
CA ASN A 294 -28.22 19.61 9.46
C ASN A 294 -26.88 18.91 9.77
N ILE A 295 -25.86 19.66 10.21
CA ILE A 295 -24.56 19.10 10.59
C ILE A 295 -24.66 18.50 12.00
N LEU A 296 -24.40 17.20 12.12
CA LEU A 296 -24.38 16.49 13.40
C LEU A 296 -23.08 16.73 14.16
N PHE A 297 -21.95 16.43 13.52
CA PHE A 297 -20.62 16.61 14.08
C PHE A 297 -19.57 16.69 13.00
N THR A 298 -18.43 17.30 13.35
CA THR A 298 -17.27 17.43 12.47
C THR A 298 -16.08 16.74 13.11
N ILE A 299 -15.45 15.84 12.38
CA ILE A 299 -14.19 15.19 12.78
C ILE A 299 -13.06 15.96 12.12
N ARG A 300 -12.16 16.54 12.92
CA ARG A 300 -10.91 17.11 12.42
C ARG A 300 -9.84 16.03 12.43
N VAL A 301 -9.14 15.86 11.32
CA VAL A 301 -8.03 14.93 11.20
C VAL A 301 -6.78 15.73 10.91
N TYR A 302 -5.78 15.59 11.78
CA TYR A 302 -4.51 16.27 11.60
C TYR A 302 -3.60 15.44 10.69
N VAL A 303 -2.75 16.14 9.94
CA VAL A 303 -1.73 15.48 9.12
C VAL A 303 -0.76 14.70 10.00
N PHE A 304 -0.32 13.54 9.53
CA PHE A 304 0.58 12.66 10.27
C PHE A 304 1.74 12.17 9.37
N TYR A 305 2.93 12.08 9.94
CA TYR A 305 4.15 11.66 9.24
C TYR A 305 4.32 10.12 9.28
N GLY A 306 5.08 9.56 8.34
CA GLY A 306 5.30 8.10 8.26
C GLY A 306 4.08 7.25 7.87
N GLY A 307 2.93 7.88 7.60
CA GLY A 307 1.71 7.24 7.10
C GLY A 307 0.76 6.71 8.17
N VAL A 308 -0.55 6.77 7.88
CA VAL A 308 -1.64 6.22 8.68
C VAL A 308 -2.36 5.16 7.89
N PHE A 309 -2.22 3.91 8.32
CA PHE A 309 -2.76 2.74 7.65
C PHE A 309 -4.06 2.29 8.32
N GLU A 310 -5.01 1.86 7.51
CA GLU A 310 -6.27 1.32 8.04
C GLU A 310 -6.06 0.01 8.79
N GLU A 311 -5.17 -0.83 8.28
CA GLU A 311 -4.76 -2.13 8.81
C GLU A 311 -3.29 -2.37 8.43
N GLU A 312 -2.69 -3.45 8.90
CA GLU A 312 -1.38 -3.89 8.41
C GLU A 312 -1.43 -4.13 6.89
N PRO A 313 -0.41 -3.70 6.13
CA PRO A 313 -0.26 -4.07 4.73
C PRO A 313 -0.31 -5.59 4.55
N VAL A 314 -0.81 -6.03 3.40
CA VAL A 314 -0.87 -7.43 3.02
C VAL A 314 0.34 -7.73 2.14
N ALA A 315 1.41 -8.19 2.77
CA ALA A 315 2.62 -8.69 2.12
C ALA A 315 3.03 -10.02 2.76
N TYR A 316 3.74 -10.86 2.01
CA TYR A 316 4.18 -12.17 2.48
C TYR A 316 5.69 -12.32 2.36
N THR A 317 6.27 -13.16 3.22
CA THR A 317 7.68 -13.54 3.21
C THR A 317 7.82 -15.02 3.50
N LEU A 318 9.04 -15.54 3.47
CA LEU A 318 9.33 -16.93 3.80
C LEU A 318 10.05 -17.04 5.14
N LYS A 319 9.52 -17.91 5.99
CA LYS A 319 10.18 -18.35 7.21
C LYS A 319 10.84 -19.71 6.95
N GLN A 320 12.15 -19.81 7.18
CA GLN A 320 12.86 -21.09 7.08
C GLN A 320 12.64 -21.90 8.37
N ASN A 321 12.22 -23.14 8.21
CA ASN A 321 12.02 -24.09 9.30
C ASN A 321 13.32 -24.85 9.62
N ALA A 322 13.31 -25.59 10.73
CA ALA A 322 14.48 -26.36 11.18
C ALA A 322 14.88 -27.50 10.22
N ASP A 323 13.96 -27.93 9.34
CA ASP A 323 14.15 -28.98 8.34
C ASP A 323 14.53 -28.43 6.95
N ASP A 324 14.94 -27.16 6.87
CA ASP A 324 15.21 -26.43 5.62
C ASP A 324 14.00 -26.24 4.68
N SER A 325 12.78 -26.56 5.15
CA SER A 325 11.55 -26.19 4.45
C SER A 325 11.24 -24.70 4.63
N TYR A 326 10.41 -24.15 3.76
CA TYR A 326 9.95 -22.77 3.84
C TYR A 326 8.45 -22.71 4.07
N GLU A 327 8.03 -21.89 5.03
CA GLU A 327 6.64 -21.55 5.28
C GLU A 327 6.35 -20.15 4.74
N VAL A 328 5.24 -20.00 4.01
CA VAL A 328 4.73 -18.70 3.58
C VAL A 328 4.01 -18.04 4.75
N VAL A 329 4.56 -16.93 5.25
CA VAL A 329 4.01 -16.19 6.39
C VAL A 329 3.68 -14.76 5.99
N ARG A 330 2.70 -14.15 6.66
CA ARG A 330 2.44 -12.71 6.51
C ARG A 330 3.64 -11.94 7.06
N MET A 331 4.08 -10.93 6.32
CA MET A 331 5.16 -10.05 6.75
C MET A 331 4.64 -9.13 7.85
N GLU A 332 5.39 -9.03 8.95
CA GLU A 332 5.10 -8.05 10.00
C GLU A 332 5.29 -6.63 9.47
N PHE A 333 4.54 -5.66 10.01
CA PHE A 333 4.57 -4.26 9.54
C PHE A 333 5.98 -3.66 9.59
N GLU A 334 6.73 -3.94 10.65
CA GLU A 334 8.07 -3.40 10.88
C GLU A 334 9.07 -3.91 9.83
N ASP A 335 8.97 -5.18 9.46
CA ASP A 335 9.81 -5.79 8.43
C ASP A 335 9.41 -5.32 7.03
N TRP A 336 8.11 -5.19 6.79
CA TRP A 336 7.58 -4.59 5.57
C TRP A 336 8.05 -3.15 5.39
N TYR A 337 7.92 -2.32 6.42
CA TYR A 337 8.37 -0.92 6.39
C TYR A 337 9.86 -0.82 6.10
N LYS A 338 10.69 -1.62 6.80
CA LYS A 338 12.14 -1.66 6.55
C LYS A 338 12.44 -2.05 5.10
N ALA A 339 11.74 -3.05 4.55
CA ALA A 339 11.94 -3.48 3.17
C ALA A 339 11.55 -2.38 2.17
N MET A 340 10.48 -1.63 2.44
CA MET A 340 10.03 -0.51 1.61
C MET A 340 11.06 0.63 1.58
N VAL A 341 11.57 1.03 2.76
CA VAL A 341 12.49 2.17 2.89
C VAL A 341 13.92 1.82 2.48
N LYS A 342 14.40 0.60 2.79
CA LYS A 342 15.76 0.15 2.44
C LYS A 342 16.08 0.36 0.96
N GLN A 343 15.13 0.07 0.08
CA GLN A 343 15.34 0.24 -1.35
C GLN A 343 15.52 1.71 -1.75
N HIS A 344 14.81 2.63 -1.09
CA HIS A 344 14.99 4.06 -1.32
C HIS A 344 16.40 4.49 -0.90
N GLU A 345 16.81 4.09 0.30
CA GLU A 345 18.15 4.38 0.85
C GLU A 345 19.26 3.84 -0.06
N GLU A 346 19.12 2.62 -0.59
CA GLU A 346 20.07 2.03 -1.53
C GLU A 346 20.16 2.81 -2.85
N LYS A 347 19.03 3.30 -3.37
CA LYS A 347 19.01 4.13 -4.59
C LYS A 347 19.61 5.51 -4.37
N GLU A 348 19.33 6.15 -3.24
CA GLU A 348 19.95 7.43 -2.89
C GLU A 348 21.46 7.28 -2.73
N GLN A 349 21.92 6.20 -2.10
CA GLN A 349 23.34 5.92 -1.97
C GLN A 349 24.03 5.74 -3.33
N ASP A 350 23.43 4.99 -4.26
CA ASP A 350 23.98 4.79 -5.61
C ASP A 350 24.03 6.11 -6.42
N TYR A 351 23.02 6.96 -6.26
CA TYR A 351 23.01 8.31 -6.84
C TYR A 351 24.15 9.17 -6.29
N ASN A 352 24.30 9.23 -4.96
CA ASN A 352 25.35 10.00 -4.29
C ASN A 352 26.76 9.49 -4.68
N ASP A 353 26.94 8.17 -4.77
CA ASP A 353 28.21 7.57 -5.21
C ASP A 353 28.52 7.93 -6.68
N THR A 354 27.50 7.98 -7.53
CA THR A 354 27.64 8.38 -8.94
C THR A 354 27.99 9.85 -9.08
N GLU A 355 27.31 10.74 -8.34
CA GLU A 355 27.60 12.17 -8.32
C GLU A 355 29.03 12.44 -7.86
N LYS A 356 29.46 11.80 -6.76
CA LYS A 356 30.83 11.89 -6.27
C LYS A 356 31.86 11.45 -7.31
N ARG A 357 31.62 10.35 -8.03
CA ARG A 357 32.51 9.90 -9.13
C ARG A 357 32.59 10.93 -10.25
N LEU A 358 31.49 11.59 -10.60
CA LEU A 358 31.46 12.65 -11.61
C LEU A 358 32.23 13.89 -11.16
N GLU A 359 32.13 14.28 -9.89
CA GLU A 359 32.92 15.37 -9.33
C GLU A 359 34.42 15.05 -9.34
N GLU A 360 34.82 13.82 -8.99
CA GLU A 360 36.20 13.36 -9.05
C GLU A 360 36.76 13.38 -10.49
N ILE A 361 35.95 13.01 -11.50
CA ILE A 361 36.33 13.10 -12.91
C ILE A 361 36.50 14.56 -13.34
N LYS A 362 35.57 15.45 -12.96
CA LYS A 362 35.66 16.90 -13.25
C LYS A 362 36.90 17.51 -12.62
N ALA A 363 37.18 17.20 -11.36
CA ALA A 363 38.36 17.68 -10.65
C ALA A 363 39.67 17.22 -11.30
N LYS A 364 39.74 15.97 -11.78
CA LYS A 364 40.89 15.47 -12.55
C LYS A 364 41.03 16.14 -13.92
N GLY A 365 39.90 16.42 -14.59
CA GLY A 365 39.88 17.12 -15.88
C GLY A 365 40.24 18.61 -15.79
N SER A 366 40.00 19.26 -14.65
CA SER A 366 40.32 20.68 -14.41
C SER A 366 41.75 20.94 -13.95
N ASN A 367 42.59 19.91 -13.83
CA ASN A 367 44.00 20.07 -13.49
C ASN A 367 44.86 19.86 -14.76
N PRO A 368 45.14 20.91 -15.57
CA PRO A 368 45.87 20.79 -16.83
C PRO A 368 47.37 20.51 -16.67
N HIS A 369 47.84 20.13 -15.48
CA HIS A 369 49.25 19.81 -15.27
C HIS A 369 49.57 18.38 -15.75
N CYS A 370 50.35 18.35 -16.84
CA CYS A 370 51.05 17.21 -17.46
C CYS A 370 50.44 16.67 -18.76
N VAL A 371 50.22 17.55 -19.75
CA VAL A 371 50.67 17.25 -21.11
C VAL A 371 52.10 17.80 -21.25
N SER A 372 53.05 17.12 -20.61
CA SER A 372 54.46 17.33 -20.92
C SER A 372 54.66 16.81 -22.34
N ASN A 373 55.04 17.71 -23.25
CA ASN A 373 55.54 17.38 -24.57
C ASN A 373 56.80 16.51 -24.44
N ASP A 374 56.66 15.19 -24.34
CA ASP A 374 57.74 14.28 -24.71
C ASP A 374 57.72 14.10 -26.23
N ASN A 375 58.15 15.17 -26.87
CA ASN A 375 58.54 15.21 -28.26
C ASN A 375 59.94 14.56 -28.36
N THR A 376 60.03 13.26 -28.15
CA THR A 376 61.25 12.47 -28.40
C THR A 376 61.06 11.63 -29.64
N SER A 377 61.61 12.14 -30.73
CA SER A 377 61.90 11.45 -31.97
C SER A 377 62.77 10.21 -31.74
N SER A 378 62.32 9.05 -32.20
CA SER A 378 63.06 7.84 -32.68
C SER A 378 62.10 6.65 -32.53
N GLU A 379 61.87 5.72 -33.44
CA GLU A 379 62.47 5.27 -34.69
C GLU A 379 61.40 4.34 -35.35
N PRO A 380 61.29 4.24 -36.69
CA PRO A 380 60.31 3.36 -37.31
C PRO A 380 60.82 1.90 -37.30
N HIS A 381 60.30 1.08 -36.38
CA HIS A 381 60.49 -0.37 -36.48
C HIS A 381 59.56 -0.95 -37.56
N LEU A 382 60.20 -1.43 -38.62
CA LEU A 382 59.63 -2.21 -39.71
C LEU A 382 58.82 -3.42 -39.20
N LEU A 383 57.60 -3.56 -39.73
CA LEU A 383 56.77 -4.76 -39.65
C LEU A 383 57.41 -5.90 -40.47
N PRO A 384 57.55 -7.12 -39.92
CA PRO A 384 57.62 -8.31 -40.74
C PRO A 384 56.21 -8.79 -41.08
N THR A 385 55.92 -8.75 -42.39
CA THR A 385 54.92 -9.58 -43.07
C THR A 385 55.22 -11.06 -42.89
N ALA A 386 54.24 -11.86 -42.44
CA ALA A 386 54.10 -13.28 -42.76
C ALA A 386 52.62 -13.66 -42.50
N GLU A 387 51.87 -14.03 -43.55
CA GLU A 387 51.43 -15.41 -43.85
C GLU A 387 50.33 -15.89 -42.88
N GLY A 388 49.10 -16.14 -43.31
CA GLY A 388 48.77 -17.15 -44.31
C GLY A 388 48.47 -18.46 -43.58
N GLY A 389 47.22 -18.71 -43.21
CA GLY A 389 46.85 -19.91 -42.46
C GLY A 389 45.35 -20.14 -42.39
N SER A 390 44.80 -20.66 -43.49
CA SER A 390 43.53 -21.38 -43.56
C SER A 390 43.68 -22.72 -42.83
N PHE A 391 42.76 -23.08 -41.94
CA PHE A 391 42.43 -24.47 -41.66
C PHE A 391 40.93 -24.61 -41.35
N GLU A 392 40.43 -25.78 -41.77
CA GLU A 392 39.06 -26.24 -41.99
C GLU A 392 38.09 -26.16 -40.80
#